data_AF-A0A8K0QJS7-F1
#
_entry.id   AF-A0A8K0QJS7-F1
#
_cell.length_a   1.000
_cell.length_b   1.000
_cell.length_c   1.000
_cell.angle_alpha   90.00
_cell.angle_beta   90.00
_cell.angle_gamma   90.00
#
_symmetry.space_group_name_H-M   'P 1'
#
loop_
_entity.id
_entity.type
_entity.pdbx_description
1 polymer ?
#
loop_
_entity_poly.entity_id
_entity_poly.type
_entity_poly.pdbx_seq_one_letter_code
_entity_poly.pdbx_strand_id
1 'polypeptide(L)'
;FGNSIGTTVMCYPKKGGRYTLYDCSVVELDFLGLDRFTPAQRSYDATEEETLCGRMRQLGAQWSRISDDGSEVIDLYSPVLYVGWPAGGGVWVVKMAYWEASRKGLGRISNAATMEERCRLIEQLGGMYYEDARECPHLDL
;
A
#
# COMPACT_ATOMS: atom_id res chain seq x y z
N PHE A 1 1.33 11.70 -12.79
CA PHE A 1 2.78 11.60 -12.60
C PHE A 1 3.23 12.78 -11.76
N GLY A 2 3.73 12.52 -10.55
CA GLY A 2 4.12 13.56 -9.59
C GLY A 2 5.60 13.96 -9.68
N ASN A 3 6.04 14.83 -8.76
CA ASN A 3 7.42 15.30 -8.65
C ASN A 3 8.33 14.35 -7.83
N SER A 4 7.83 13.19 -7.43
CA SER A 4 8.52 12.19 -6.61
C SER A 4 8.49 10.81 -7.28
N ILE A 5 9.25 9.87 -6.71
CA ILE A 5 9.25 8.47 -7.13
C ILE A 5 7.91 7.84 -6.75
N GLY A 6 7.42 6.93 -7.60
CA GLY A 6 6.15 6.24 -7.39
C GLY A 6 4.95 7.10 -7.77
N THR A 7 3.78 6.71 -7.27
CA THR A 7 2.54 7.46 -7.46
C THR A 7 1.60 7.24 -6.29
N THR A 8 0.70 8.19 -6.06
CA THR A 8 -0.43 7.97 -5.16
C THR A 8 -1.53 7.22 -5.92
N VAL A 9 -2.06 6.17 -5.32
CA VAL A 9 -3.26 5.48 -5.80
C VAL A 9 -4.38 5.73 -4.79
N MET A 10 -5.58 5.95 -5.32
CA MET A 10 -6.78 6.26 -4.56
C MET A 10 -7.92 5.37 -5.02
N CYS A 11 -8.77 4.94 -4.09
CA CYS A 11 -10.02 4.26 -4.43
C CYS A 11 -11.15 4.68 -3.47
N TYR A 12 -12.38 4.55 -3.92
CA TYR A 12 -13.57 5.03 -3.22
C TYR A 12 -14.50 3.87 -2.85
N PRO A 13 -14.46 3.36 -1.60
CA PRO A 13 -15.27 2.23 -1.21
C PRO A 13 -16.74 2.65 -1.05
N LYS A 14 -17.66 1.67 -1.17
CA LYS A 14 -19.11 1.89 -1.02
C LYS A 14 -19.52 2.46 0.33
N LYS A 15 -18.75 2.17 1.39
CA LYS A 15 -18.95 2.73 2.74
C LYS A 15 -18.68 4.24 2.84
N GLY A 16 -18.20 4.86 1.76
CA GLY A 16 -17.79 6.26 1.74
C GLY A 16 -16.36 6.48 2.25
N GLY A 17 -15.88 7.72 2.09
CA GLY A 17 -14.48 8.06 2.28
C GLY A 17 -13.61 7.60 1.10
N ARG A 18 -12.31 7.45 1.36
CA ARG A 18 -11.33 7.00 0.36
C ARG A 18 -10.21 6.21 1.04
N TYR A 19 -9.67 5.21 0.36
CA TYR A 19 -8.35 4.67 0.69
C TYR A 19 -7.28 5.35 -0.14
N THR A 20 -6.17 5.71 0.50
CA THR A 20 -5.00 6.27 -0.17
C THR A 20 -3.78 5.39 0.10
N LEU A 21 -3.07 5.03 -0.98
CA LEU A 21 -1.78 4.38 -0.93
C LEU A 21 -0.75 5.35 -1.51
N TYR A 22 0.20 5.78 -0.68
CA TYR A 22 1.22 6.74 -1.05
C TYR A 22 2.47 6.04 -1.60
N ASP A 23 3.21 6.72 -2.47
CA ASP A 23 4.51 6.29 -2.99
C ASP A 23 4.52 4.84 -3.55
N CYS A 24 3.44 4.44 -4.26
CA CYS A 24 3.32 3.12 -4.87
C CYS A 24 4.51 2.84 -5.80
N SER A 25 5.23 1.77 -5.47
CA SER A 25 6.27 1.18 -6.29
C SER A 25 5.70 0.42 -7.50
N VAL A 26 6.58 0.06 -8.44
CA VAL A 26 6.20 -0.69 -9.64
C VAL A 26 5.57 -2.06 -9.32
N VAL A 27 6.04 -2.72 -8.25
CA VAL A 27 5.49 -4.01 -7.79
C VAL A 27 4.09 -3.85 -7.21
N GLU A 28 3.83 -2.74 -6.51
CA GLU A 28 2.50 -2.46 -5.97
C GLU A 28 1.51 -2.12 -7.09
N LEU A 29 1.93 -1.35 -8.11
CA LEU A 29 1.08 -1.09 -9.28
C LEU A 29 0.73 -2.38 -10.04
N ASP A 30 1.70 -3.27 -10.22
CA ASP A 30 1.48 -4.59 -10.85
C ASP A 30 0.51 -5.45 -10.03
N PHE A 31 0.69 -5.50 -8.71
CA PHE A 31 -0.22 -6.19 -7.80
C PHE A 31 -1.65 -5.64 -7.84
N LEU A 32 -1.80 -4.31 -7.97
CA LEU A 32 -3.10 -3.68 -8.12
C LEU A 32 -3.72 -3.93 -9.51
N GLY A 33 -2.92 -4.32 -10.51
CA GLY A 33 -3.34 -4.47 -11.91
C GLY A 33 -3.46 -3.12 -12.63
N LEU A 34 -2.68 -2.12 -12.21
CA LEU A 34 -2.68 -0.78 -12.79
C LEU A 34 -1.50 -0.59 -13.75
N ASP A 35 -1.73 0.21 -14.80
CA ASP A 35 -0.65 0.55 -15.73
C ASP A 35 0.43 1.40 -15.03
N ARG A 36 1.69 1.12 -15.38
CA ARG A 36 2.85 1.76 -14.75
C ARG A 36 3.15 3.15 -15.32
N PHE A 37 2.64 3.45 -16.51
CA PHE A 37 3.03 4.62 -17.30
C PHE A 37 1.86 5.52 -17.68
N THR A 38 0.63 5.11 -17.36
CA THR A 38 -0.60 5.82 -17.67
C THR A 38 -1.44 5.95 -16.41
N PRO A 39 -1.92 7.15 -16.04
CA PRO A 39 -2.74 7.30 -14.86
C PRO A 39 -4.07 6.58 -15.07
N ALA A 40 -4.44 5.72 -14.14
CA ALA A 40 -5.77 5.14 -14.11
C ALA A 40 -6.81 6.23 -13.78
N GLN A 41 -7.91 6.25 -14.52
CA GLN A 41 -9.08 7.02 -14.16
C GLN A 41 -9.92 6.21 -13.16
N ARG A 42 -10.60 6.90 -12.24
CA ARG A 42 -11.55 6.29 -11.33
C ARG A 42 -12.62 5.52 -12.13
N SER A 43 -12.97 4.31 -11.70
CA SER A 43 -14.07 3.58 -12.32
C SER A 43 -15.43 4.15 -11.88
N TYR A 44 -16.38 4.21 -12.81
CA TYR A 44 -17.79 4.49 -12.50
C TYR A 44 -18.54 3.25 -12.03
N ASP A 45 -17.97 2.06 -12.21
CA ASP A 45 -18.50 0.82 -11.64
C ASP A 45 -18.06 0.69 -10.18
N ALA A 46 -19.03 0.76 -9.27
CA ALA A 46 -18.79 0.63 -7.84
C ALA A 46 -18.20 -0.73 -7.43
N THR A 47 -18.35 -1.78 -8.24
CA THR A 47 -17.79 -3.11 -7.97
C THR A 47 -16.32 -3.18 -8.35
N GLU A 48 -15.92 -2.53 -9.44
CA GLU A 48 -14.51 -2.40 -9.82
C GLU A 48 -13.74 -1.57 -8.80
N GLU A 49 -14.30 -0.43 -8.35
CA GLU A 49 -13.72 0.38 -7.28
C GLU A 49 -13.58 -0.40 -5.97
N GLU A 50 -14.61 -1.16 -5.57
CA GLU A 50 -14.53 -1.97 -4.35
C GLU A 50 -13.45 -3.06 -4.45
N THR A 51 -13.28 -3.65 -5.64
CA THR A 51 -12.23 -4.64 -5.90
C THR A 51 -10.84 -4.00 -5.79
N LEU A 52 -10.65 -2.81 -6.37
CA LEU A 52 -9.42 -2.05 -6.24
C LEU A 52 -9.14 -1.71 -4.77
N CYS A 53 -10.15 -1.24 -4.02
CA CYS A 53 -10.03 -0.98 -2.59
C CYS A 53 -9.64 -2.22 -1.79
N GLY A 54 -10.21 -3.39 -2.11
CA GLY A 54 -9.82 -4.65 -1.48
C GLY A 54 -8.34 -4.98 -1.69
N ARG A 55 -7.80 -4.73 -2.88
CA ARG A 55 -6.36 -4.92 -3.15
C ARG A 55 -5.48 -3.84 -2.51
N MET A 56 -5.93 -2.60 -2.48
CA MET A 56 -5.21 -1.51 -1.80
C MET A 56 -5.11 -1.74 -0.29
N ARG A 57 -6.18 -2.25 0.34
CA ARG A 57 -6.19 -2.66 1.75
C ARG A 57 -5.14 -3.74 2.04
N GLN A 58 -4.93 -4.67 1.11
CA GLN A 58 -3.85 -5.68 1.19
C GLN A 58 -2.44 -5.08 1.13
N LEU A 59 -2.28 -3.84 0.70
CA LEU A 59 -1.00 -3.12 0.72
C LEU A 59 -0.91 -2.11 1.87
N GLY A 60 -1.88 -2.10 2.78
CA GLY A 60 -1.90 -1.20 3.93
C GLY A 60 -2.38 0.21 3.61
N ALA A 61 -3.19 0.38 2.55
CA ALA A 61 -3.78 1.68 2.23
C ALA A 61 -4.58 2.25 3.40
N GLN A 62 -4.49 3.56 3.58
CA GLN A 62 -5.08 4.26 4.72
C GLN A 62 -6.46 4.81 4.35
N TRP A 63 -7.47 4.48 5.16
CA TRP A 63 -8.80 5.05 4.99
C TRP A 63 -8.87 6.45 5.61
N SER A 64 -9.40 7.40 4.86
CA SER A 64 -9.75 8.74 5.35
C SER A 64 -11.23 9.04 5.08
N ARG A 65 -11.86 9.77 6.01
CA ARG A 65 -13.13 10.43 5.74
C ARG A 65 -12.85 11.63 4.84
N ILE A 66 -13.63 11.77 3.77
CA ILE A 66 -13.61 12.97 2.94
C ILE A 66 -14.46 14.02 3.66
N SER A 67 -13.85 15.13 4.06
CA SER A 67 -14.53 16.27 4.67
C SER A 67 -15.41 16.98 3.62
N ASP A 68 -16.44 17.71 4.07
CA ASP A 68 -17.37 18.42 3.18
C ASP A 68 -16.67 19.50 2.32
N ASP A 69 -15.53 20.01 2.78
CA ASP A 69 -14.67 20.97 2.07
C ASP A 69 -13.58 20.28 1.20
N GLY A 70 -13.60 18.94 1.13
CA GLY A 70 -12.60 18.16 0.40
C GLY A 70 -11.24 18.08 1.07
N SER A 71 -11.07 18.65 2.27
CA SER A 71 -9.82 18.57 3.03
C SER A 71 -9.58 17.17 3.59
N GLU A 72 -8.31 16.76 3.63
CA GLU A 72 -7.87 15.49 4.19
C GLU A 72 -6.94 15.72 5.37
N VAL A 73 -7.17 14.97 6.45
CA VAL A 73 -6.21 14.90 7.55
C VAL A 73 -5.12 13.91 7.15
N ILE A 74 -4.00 14.44 6.66
CA ILE A 74 -2.81 13.64 6.36
C ILE A 74 -2.01 13.48 7.65
N ASP A 75 -1.86 12.24 8.12
CA ASP A 75 -0.95 11.92 9.23
C ASP A 75 0.49 11.82 8.71
N LEU A 76 1.18 12.96 8.69
CA LEU A 76 2.58 13.06 8.26
C LEU A 76 3.56 12.30 9.19
N TYR A 77 3.10 11.82 10.35
CA TYR A 77 3.90 11.04 11.29
C TYR A 77 3.53 9.56 11.28
N SER A 78 2.70 9.14 10.32
CA SER A 78 2.30 7.75 10.21
C SER A 78 3.54 6.86 10.01
N PRO A 79 3.65 5.74 10.74
CA PRO A 79 4.75 4.81 10.56
C PRO A 79 4.79 4.28 9.12
N VAL A 80 6.01 4.06 8.63
CA VAL A 80 6.25 3.42 7.33
C VAL A 80 5.78 1.98 7.40
N LEU A 81 4.98 1.56 6.43
CA LEU A 81 4.42 0.22 6.32
C LEU A 81 4.76 -0.34 4.93
N TYR A 82 5.37 -1.51 4.90
CA TYR A 82 5.56 -2.29 3.68
C TYR A 82 4.94 -3.67 3.84
N VAL A 83 4.26 -4.11 2.79
CA VAL A 83 3.56 -5.40 2.72
C VAL A 83 4.00 -6.17 1.49
N GLY A 84 4.23 -7.47 1.62
CA GLY A 84 4.59 -8.37 0.53
C GLY A 84 3.80 -9.67 0.57
N TRP A 85 3.34 -10.13 -0.59
CA TRP A 85 2.49 -11.30 -0.75
C TRP A 85 3.23 -12.39 -1.54
N PRO A 86 3.90 -13.36 -0.87
CA PRO A 86 4.64 -14.39 -1.58
C PRO A 86 3.68 -15.38 -2.26
N ALA A 87 4.10 -15.98 -3.37
CA ALA A 87 3.30 -16.98 -4.10
C ALA A 87 2.85 -18.20 -3.25
N GLY A 88 3.57 -18.51 -2.16
CA GLY A 88 3.24 -19.61 -1.25
C GLY A 88 2.09 -19.35 -0.27
N GLY A 89 1.49 -18.16 -0.30
CA GLY A 89 0.48 -17.73 0.68
C GLY A 89 1.09 -17.01 1.88
N GLY A 90 0.22 -16.53 2.78
CA GLY A 90 0.60 -15.65 3.89
C GLY A 90 1.02 -14.26 3.43
N VAL A 91 1.57 -13.48 4.36
CA VAL A 91 1.96 -12.09 4.12
C VAL A 91 3.17 -11.70 4.96
N TRP A 92 4.10 -10.98 4.34
CA TRP A 92 5.22 -10.33 5.01
C TRP A 92 4.89 -8.87 5.26
N VAL A 93 5.11 -8.40 6.49
CA VAL A 93 4.81 -7.03 6.90
C VAL A 93 5.94 -6.45 7.73
N VAL A 94 6.41 -5.26 7.37
CA VAL A 94 7.27 -4.46 8.25
C VAL A 94 6.61 -3.11 8.49
N LYS A 95 6.47 -2.74 9.77
CA LYS A 95 5.94 -1.44 10.20
C LYS A 95 6.90 -0.80 11.17
N MET A 96 7.25 0.46 10.94
CA MET A 96 8.31 1.12 11.70
C MET A 96 8.14 2.64 11.71
N ALA A 97 8.56 3.29 12.79
CA ALA A 97 8.61 4.76 12.83
C ALA A 97 9.51 5.31 11.71
N TYR A 98 9.12 6.45 11.13
CA TYR A 98 9.80 7.04 9.97
C TYR A 98 11.33 7.17 10.15
N TRP A 99 11.79 7.67 11.30
CA TRP A 99 13.21 7.86 11.57
C TRP A 99 13.99 6.54 11.62
N GLU A 100 13.40 5.49 12.18
CA GLU A 100 14.02 4.17 12.27
C GLU A 100 14.02 3.48 10.89
N ALA A 101 12.93 3.64 10.14
CA ALA A 101 12.81 3.18 8.76
C ALA A 101 13.88 3.81 7.86
N SER A 102 14.09 5.12 8.00
CA SER A 102 15.15 5.86 7.32
C SER A 102 16.55 5.34 7.69
N ARG A 103 16.83 5.18 8.98
CA ARG A 103 18.13 4.65 9.47
C ARG A 103 18.42 3.22 9.01
N LYS A 104 17.41 2.35 8.94
CA LYS A 104 17.52 0.97 8.43
C LYS A 104 17.43 0.88 6.90
N GLY A 105 17.12 1.98 6.21
CA GLY A 105 17.03 2.04 4.76
C GLY A 105 15.88 1.22 4.19
N LEU A 106 14.69 1.29 4.80
CA LEU A 106 13.49 0.57 4.35
C LEU A 106 13.04 0.97 2.93
N GLY A 107 13.37 2.19 2.48
CA GLY A 107 13.08 2.62 1.11
C GLY A 107 13.64 1.71 0.01
N ARG A 108 14.64 0.87 0.32
CA ARG A 108 15.14 -0.16 -0.59
C ARG A 108 14.08 -1.18 -1.01
N ILE A 109 13.05 -1.39 -0.19
CA ILE A 109 11.92 -2.28 -0.50
C ILE A 109 11.17 -1.81 -1.76
N SER A 110 11.07 -0.50 -1.98
CA SER A 110 10.43 0.08 -3.17
C SER A 110 11.20 -0.16 -4.48
N ASN A 111 12.46 -0.64 -4.40
CA ASN A 111 13.27 -0.97 -5.58
C ASN A 111 13.07 -2.41 -6.06
N ALA A 112 12.32 -3.24 -5.34
CA ALA A 112 12.02 -4.59 -5.76
C ALA A 112 11.35 -4.59 -7.15
N ALA A 113 11.74 -5.52 -8.02
CA ALA A 113 11.14 -5.72 -9.34
C ALA A 113 10.03 -6.77 -9.31
N THR A 114 9.99 -7.62 -8.28
CA THR A 114 8.99 -8.68 -8.08
C THR A 114 8.46 -8.67 -6.64
N MET A 115 7.28 -9.27 -6.43
CA MET A 115 6.71 -9.41 -5.08
C MET A 115 7.60 -10.29 -4.18
N GLU A 116 8.32 -11.24 -4.75
CA GLU A 116 9.22 -12.17 -4.08
C GLU A 116 10.51 -11.47 -3.64
N GLU A 117 11.07 -10.60 -4.48
CA GLU A 117 12.15 -9.69 -4.06
C GLU A 117 11.70 -8.78 -2.92
N ARG A 118 10.48 -8.24 -3.02
CA ARG A 118 9.90 -7.39 -2.00
C ARG A 118 9.75 -8.12 -0.67
N CYS A 119 9.21 -9.34 -0.68
CA CYS A 119 9.08 -10.19 0.51
C CYS A 119 10.44 -10.48 1.15
N ARG A 120 11.45 -10.85 0.35
CA ARG A 120 12.82 -11.10 0.84
C ARG A 120 13.43 -9.87 1.50
N LEU A 121 13.22 -8.67 0.92
CA LEU A 121 13.70 -7.43 1.53
C LEU A 121 12.95 -7.08 2.82
N ILE A 122 11.62 -7.30 2.86
CA ILE A 122 10.83 -7.11 4.08
C ILE A 122 11.36 -8.00 5.21
N GLU A 123 11.56 -9.30 4.94
CA GLU A 123 12.16 -10.26 5.88
C GLU A 123 13.54 -9.79 6.38
N GLN A 124 14.46 -9.46 5.45
CA GLN A 124 15.81 -9.01 5.80
C GLN A 124 15.84 -7.73 6.64
N LEU A 125 14.81 -6.89 6.54
CA LEU A 125 14.71 -5.61 7.23
C LEU A 125 13.89 -5.69 8.52
N GLY A 126 13.62 -6.90 9.01
CA GLY A 126 12.95 -7.16 10.28
C GLY A 126 11.43 -7.21 10.18
N GLY A 127 10.89 -7.52 9.00
CA GLY A 127 9.48 -7.82 8.83
C GLY A 127 9.08 -9.11 9.53
N MET A 128 7.78 -9.22 9.80
CA MET A 128 7.14 -10.40 10.35
C MET A 128 6.32 -11.09 9.27
N TYR A 129 6.30 -12.42 9.31
CA TYR A 129 5.44 -13.24 8.47
C TYR A 129 4.17 -13.61 9.24
N TYR A 130 3.03 -13.51 8.56
CA TYR A 130 1.75 -13.98 9.04
C TYR A 130 1.23 -15.03 8.07
N GLU A 131 0.92 -16.22 8.57
CA GLU A 131 0.35 -17.30 7.75
C GLU A 131 -1.06 -16.94 7.29
N ASP A 132 -1.86 -16.35 8.19
CA ASP A 132 -3.14 -15.71 7.86
C ASP A 132 -2.98 -14.18 7.93
N ALA A 133 -3.17 -13.50 6.80
CA ALA A 133 -3.03 -12.05 6.74
C ALA A 133 -4.02 -11.29 7.64
N ARG A 134 -5.15 -11.92 8.02
CA ARG A 134 -6.12 -11.34 8.95
C ARG A 134 -5.60 -11.26 10.38
N GLU A 135 -4.53 -11.98 10.70
CA GLU A 135 -3.85 -11.89 11.99
C GLU A 135 -2.89 -10.69 12.07
N CYS A 136 -2.61 -10.04 10.94
CA CYS A 136 -1.77 -8.85 10.93
C CYS A 136 -2.55 -7.63 11.46
N PRO A 137 -2.15 -7.03 12.59
CA PRO A 137 -2.86 -5.88 13.19
C PRO A 137 -2.62 -4.57 12.43
N HIS A 138 -1.91 -4.61 11.31
CA HIS A 138 -1.55 -3.44 10.51
C HIS A 138 -2.26 -3.41 9.16
N LEU A 139 -3.00 -4.47 8.82
CA LEU A 139 -3.82 -4.53 7.62
C LEU A 139 -5.29 -4.46 8.03
N ASP A 140 -6.04 -3.66 7.29
CA ASP A 140 -7.49 -3.60 7.38
C ASP A 140 -8.04 -4.56 6.33
N LEU A 141 -8.19 -5.86 6.65
CA LEU A 141 -8.70 -6.89 5.73
C LEU A 141 -10.13 -7.30 6.09
#